data_AF-A0A533ZA75-F1
#
_entry.id   AF-A0A533ZA75-F1
#
_cell.length_a   1.000
_cell.length_b   1.000
_cell.length_c   1.000
_cell.angle_alpha   90.00
_cell.angle_beta   90.00
_cell.angle_gamma   90.00
#
_symmetry.space_group_name_H-M   'P 1'
#
loop_
_entity.id
_entity.type
_entity.pdbx_description
1 polymer ?
#
loop_
_entity_poly.entity_id
_entity_poly.type
_entity_poly.pdbx_seq_one_letter_code
_entity_poly.pdbx_strand_id
1 'polypeptide(L)'
;MGRELLTVIEQIGREKGIDTGRILDAVESALLTAAKKKYGAAENIQVRIDRKSGEVEAISLKKIVNEVTNPKSEVSLEEARRVDTEAELGDEIGSVIEIEDFGRIAAQTAKQVIFQKVREAEWEVVQREYSARQGDLVNGI
;
A
#
# COMPACT_ATOMS: atom_id res chain seq x y z
N MET A 1 -16.23 -4.94 -2.14
CA MET A 1 -15.50 -3.65 -2.10
C MET A 1 -14.27 -3.66 -3.01
N GLY A 2 -13.42 -4.70 -3.05
CA GLY A 2 -12.21 -4.72 -3.90
C GLY A 2 -12.42 -4.45 -5.39
N ARG A 3 -13.45 -5.07 -6.01
CA ARG A 3 -13.81 -4.86 -7.42
C ARG A 3 -14.25 -3.44 -7.78
N GLU A 4 -14.88 -2.72 -6.85
CA GLU A 4 -15.30 -1.34 -7.09
C GLU A 4 -14.08 -0.41 -7.16
N LEU A 5 -13.10 -0.65 -6.29
CA LEU A 5 -11.84 0.10 -6.30
C LEU A 5 -11.08 -0.10 -7.61
N LEU A 6 -10.94 -1.34 -8.08
CA LEU A 6 -10.28 -1.64 -9.36
C LEU A 6 -10.96 -0.93 -10.52
N THR A 7 -12.29 -0.98 -10.60
CA THR A 7 -13.05 -0.32 -11.67
C THR A 7 -12.78 1.18 -11.71
N VAL A 8 -12.74 1.84 -10.55
CA VAL A 8 -12.46 3.28 -10.44
C VAL A 8 -11.02 3.60 -10.83
N ILE A 9 -10.05 2.79 -10.37
CA ILE A 9 -8.63 2.97 -10.72
C ILE A 9 -8.41 2.82 -12.22
N GLU A 10 -9.03 1.81 -12.84
CA GLU A 10 -8.95 1.61 -14.29
C GLU A 10 -9.58 2.76 -15.08
N GLN A 11 -10.76 3.22 -14.66
CA GLN A 11 -11.43 4.34 -15.32
C GLN A 11 -10.57 5.60 -15.28
N ILE A 12 -10.05 5.94 -14.11
CA ILE A 12 -9.21 7.13 -13.92
C ILE A 12 -7.88 6.99 -14.66
N GLY A 13 -7.28 5.79 -14.64
CA GLY A 13 -6.08 5.51 -15.40
C GLY A 13 -6.26 5.75 -16.90
N ARG A 14 -7.39 5.29 -17.46
CA ARG A 14 -7.74 5.54 -18.86
C ARG A 14 -8.02 7.01 -19.16
N GLU A 15 -8.82 7.69 -18.33
CA GLU A 15 -9.22 9.09 -18.55
C GLU A 15 -8.06 10.09 -18.42
N LYS A 16 -7.17 9.87 -17.45
CA LYS A 16 -6.06 10.78 -17.13
C LYS A 16 -4.72 10.33 -17.72
N GLY A 17 -4.69 9.20 -18.44
CA GLY A 17 -3.45 8.64 -19.00
C GLY A 17 -2.46 8.16 -17.94
N ILE A 18 -2.95 7.73 -16.79
CA ILE A 18 -2.13 7.24 -15.67
C ILE A 18 -2.10 5.72 -15.72
N ASP A 19 -0.91 5.13 -15.62
CA ASP A 19 -0.76 3.68 -15.54
C ASP A 19 -1.48 3.12 -14.29
N THR A 20 -2.39 2.17 -14.50
CA THR A 20 -3.15 1.51 -13.43
C THR A 20 -2.22 0.83 -12.42
N GLY A 21 -1.10 0.25 -12.88
CA GLY A 21 -0.08 -0.33 -12.01
C GLY A 21 0.52 0.70 -11.05
N ARG A 22 0.90 1.88 -11.55
CA ARG A 22 1.41 2.98 -10.71
C ARG A 22 0.40 3.45 -9.65
N ILE A 23 -0.89 3.45 -9.95
CA ILE A 23 -1.91 3.79 -8.97
C ILE A 23 -1.99 2.70 -7.90
N LEU A 24 -2.01 1.43 -8.31
CA LEU A 24 -2.06 0.29 -7.39
C LEU A 24 -0.84 0.26 -6.45
N ASP A 25 0.37 0.45 -6.99
CA ASP A 25 1.61 0.48 -6.21
C ASP A 25 1.60 1.65 -5.19
N ALA A 26 1.03 2.79 -5.58
CA ALA A 26 0.86 3.94 -4.69
C ALA A 26 -0.17 3.67 -3.58
N VAL A 27 -1.27 2.97 -3.91
CA VAL A 27 -2.27 2.55 -2.92
C VAL A 27 -1.63 1.56 -1.95
N GLU A 28 -0.93 0.52 -2.42
CA GLU A 28 -0.20 -0.44 -1.58
C GLU A 28 0.75 0.25 -0.60
N SER A 29 1.53 1.21 -1.08
CA SER A 29 2.48 1.98 -0.25
C SER A 29 1.78 2.82 0.83
N ALA A 30 0.64 3.42 0.49
CA ALA A 30 -0.15 4.20 1.43
C ALA A 30 -0.84 3.31 2.48
N LEU A 31 -1.34 2.14 2.06
CA LEU A 31 -1.91 1.13 2.96
C LEU A 31 -0.86 0.57 3.91
N LEU A 32 0.34 0.28 3.39
CA LEU A 32 1.48 -0.13 4.21
C LEU A 32 1.77 0.89 5.30
N THR A 33 1.78 2.18 4.96
CA THR A 33 2.01 3.26 5.92
C THR A 33 0.90 3.33 6.97
N ALA A 34 -0.36 3.19 6.56
CA ALA A 34 -1.50 3.16 7.46
C ALA A 34 -1.45 1.93 8.39
N ALA A 35 -1.08 0.76 7.87
CA ALA A 35 -0.90 -0.48 8.62
C ALA A 35 0.20 -0.33 9.68
N LYS A 36 1.37 0.17 9.28
CA LYS A 36 2.50 0.43 10.19
C LYS A 36 2.09 1.34 11.35
N LYS A 37 1.30 2.38 11.06
CA LYS A 37 0.82 3.33 12.08
C LYS A 37 -0.19 2.70 13.04
N LYS A 38 -1.07 1.82 12.56
CA LYS A 38 -2.12 1.20 13.38
C LYS A 38 -1.61 0.03 14.23
N TYR A 39 -0.81 -0.85 13.62
CA TYR A 39 -0.37 -2.10 14.27
C TYR A 39 0.98 -1.98 14.99
N GLY A 40 1.71 -0.89 14.76
CA GLY A 40 2.88 -0.49 15.56
C GLY A 40 4.04 -1.48 15.50
N ALA A 41 5.05 -1.16 14.69
CA ALA A 41 6.38 -1.79 14.73
C ALA A 41 6.42 -3.33 14.62
N ALA A 42 5.45 -3.96 13.94
CA ALA A 42 5.79 -5.13 13.14
C ALA A 42 6.58 -4.56 11.96
N GLU A 43 7.91 -4.52 12.07
CA GLU A 43 8.79 -3.82 11.13
C GLU A 43 8.61 -4.32 9.68
N ASN A 44 8.06 -5.52 9.52
CA ASN A 44 7.90 -6.21 8.25
C ASN A 44 6.44 -6.51 7.92
N ILE A 45 5.55 -5.50 7.99
CA ILE A 45 4.24 -5.61 7.33
C ILE A 45 4.44 -5.52 5.81
N GLN A 46 3.84 -6.44 5.07
CA GLN A 46 3.69 -6.36 3.62
C GLN A 46 2.20 -6.23 3.30
N VAL A 47 1.87 -5.30 2.41
CA VAL A 47 0.50 -5.16 1.88
C VAL A 47 0.56 -5.45 0.40
N ARG A 48 -0.34 -6.32 -0.08
CA ARG A 48 -0.50 -6.64 -1.49
C ARG A 48 -1.95 -6.47 -1.91
N ILE A 49 -2.15 -6.02 -3.14
CA ILE A 49 -3.48 -5.92 -3.75
C ILE A 49 -3.51 -6.87 -4.94
N ASP A 50 -4.43 -7.82 -4.92
CA ASP A 50 -4.67 -8.69 -6.07
C ASP A 50 -5.24 -7.85 -7.23
N ARG A 51 -4.57 -7.88 -8.37
CA ARG A 51 -4.92 -7.05 -9.54
C ARG A 51 -6.19 -7.51 -10.27
N LYS A 52 -6.71 -8.71 -9.96
CA LYS A 52 -7.91 -9.29 -10.56
C LYS A 52 -9.12 -9.21 -9.63
N SER A 53 -8.95 -9.51 -8.34
CA SER A 53 -10.05 -9.46 -7.36
C SER A 53 -10.17 -8.09 -6.68
N GLY A 54 -9.07 -7.35 -6.57
CA GLY A 54 -8.98 -6.10 -5.83
C GLY A 54 -8.97 -6.32 -4.32
N GLU A 55 -8.77 -7.57 -3.90
CA GLU A 55 -8.63 -7.91 -2.49
C GLU A 55 -7.27 -7.43 -1.99
N VAL A 56 -7.31 -6.80 -0.83
CA VAL A 56 -6.13 -6.32 -0.14
C VAL A 56 -5.77 -7.38 0.87
N GLU A 57 -4.54 -7.84 0.87
CA GLU A 57 -3.98 -8.73 1.88
C GLU A 57 -2.85 -8.02 2.61
N ALA A 58 -2.84 -8.14 3.94
CA ALA A 58 -1.79 -7.62 4.79
C ALA A 58 -1.16 -8.77 5.58
N ILE A 59 0.15 -8.94 5.42
CA ILE A 59 0.92 -10.00 6.07
C ILE A 59 1.91 -9.34 7.01
N SER A 60 1.90 -9.74 8.28
CA SER A 60 2.94 -9.38 9.24
C SER A 60 4.00 -10.47 9.27
N LEU A 61 5.23 -10.15 8.93
CA LEU A 61 6.36 -11.08 9.12
C LEU A 61 6.91 -10.92 10.54
N LYS A 62 7.12 -12.06 11.21
CA LYS A 62 7.77 -12.14 12.52
C LYS A 62 9.02 -13.01 12.41
N LYS A 63 10.09 -12.59 13.08
CA LYS A 63 11.34 -13.35 13.14
C LYS A 63 11.24 -14.46 14.17
N ILE A 64 11.69 -15.65 13.81
CA ILE A 64 11.71 -16.81 14.68
C ILE A 64 12.96 -16.75 15.55
N VAL A 65 12.75 -16.62 16.86
CA VAL A 65 13.82 -16.49 17.87
C VAL A 65 13.63 -17.51 18.98
N ASN A 66 14.69 -17.77 19.73
CA ASN A 66 14.63 -18.69 20.87
C ASN A 66 14.02 -18.01 22.10
N GLU A 67 14.42 -16.76 22.37
CA GLU A 67 13.87 -15.94 23.46
C GLU A 67 13.19 -14.71 22.86
N VAL A 68 11.87 -14.59 23.07
CA VAL A 68 11.07 -13.47 22.56
C VAL A 68 11.32 -12.24 23.43
N THR A 69 12.00 -11.24 22.88
CA THR A 69 12.21 -9.94 23.52
C THR A 69 11.13 -8.94 23.10
N ASN A 70 10.65 -9.05 21.86
CA ASN A 70 9.58 -8.22 21.32
C ASN A 70 8.45 -9.06 20.68
N PRO A 71 7.34 -9.30 21.40
CA PRO A 71 6.22 -10.13 20.92
C PRO A 71 5.54 -9.63 19.62
N LYS A 72 5.78 -8.38 19.23
CA LYS A 72 5.21 -7.79 18.01
C LYS A 72 6.00 -8.15 16.75
N SER A 73 7.32 -8.28 16.85
CA SER A 73 8.22 -8.56 15.73
C SER A 73 8.83 -9.96 15.78
N GLU A 74 8.69 -10.65 16.90
CA GLU A 74 9.33 -11.94 17.15
C GLU A 74 8.29 -12.99 17.55
N VAL A 75 8.63 -14.25 17.27
CA VAL A 75 7.86 -15.44 17.64
C VAL A 75 8.81 -16.52 18.12
N SER A 76 8.38 -17.36 19.07
CA SER A 76 9.20 -18.47 19.52
C SER A 76 9.24 -19.58 18.47
N LEU A 77 10.32 -20.36 18.45
CA LEU A 77 10.44 -21.53 17.59
C LEU A 77 9.27 -22.53 17.79
N GLU A 78 8.83 -22.73 19.03
CA GLU A 78 7.69 -23.61 19.33
C GLU A 78 6.39 -23.12 18.69
N GLU A 79 6.14 -21.81 18.72
CA GLU A 79 4.93 -21.22 18.19
C GLU A 79 4.96 -21.15 16.66
N ALA A 80 6.14 -20.89 16.08
CA ALA A 80 6.37 -21.02 14.65
C ALA A 80 6.11 -22.44 14.14
N ARG A 81 6.61 -23.46 14.86
CA ARG A 81 6.43 -24.88 14.53
C ARG A 81 5.00 -25.39 14.59
N ARG A 82 4.09 -24.67 15.25
CA ARG A 82 2.65 -24.99 15.23
C ARG A 82 1.98 -24.63 13.91
N VAL A 83 2.52 -23.65 13.20
CA VAL A 83 2.00 -23.17 11.92
C VAL A 83 2.78 -23.79 10.77
N ASP A 84 4.11 -23.85 10.89
CA ASP A 84 5.01 -24.46 9.90
C ASP A 84 6.01 -25.38 10.59
N THR A 85 5.87 -26.68 10.36
CA THR A 85 6.73 -27.71 10.97
C THR A 85 8.19 -27.64 10.52
N GLU A 86 8.49 -27.01 9.38
CA GLU A 86 9.85 -26.86 8.85
C GLU A 86 10.53 -25.56 9.34
N ALA A 87 9.87 -24.76 10.18
CA ALA A 87 10.41 -23.50 10.70
C ALA A 87 11.73 -23.68 11.48
N GLU A 88 12.75 -22.90 11.11
CA GLU A 88 14.06 -22.85 11.76
C GLU A 88 14.30 -21.53 12.53
N LEU A 89 15.28 -21.55 13.43
CA LEU A 89 15.70 -20.34 14.14
C LEU A 89 16.36 -19.36 13.16
N GLY A 90 15.88 -18.12 13.15
CA GLY A 90 16.36 -17.07 12.25
C GLY A 90 15.48 -16.84 11.03
N ASP A 91 14.55 -17.75 10.73
CA ASP A 91 13.57 -17.59 9.65
C ASP A 91 12.51 -16.53 9.97
N GLU A 92 11.75 -16.12 8.95
CA GLU A 92 10.60 -15.24 9.09
C GLU A 92 9.31 -16.02 8.82
N ILE A 93 8.34 -15.92 9.73
CA ILE A 93 7.01 -16.50 9.53
C ILE A 93 5.99 -15.39 9.28
N GLY A 94 5.18 -15.57 8.24
CA GLY A 94 4.08 -14.66 7.90
C GLY A 94 2.81 -15.00 8.65
N SER A 95 2.18 -14.01 9.26
CA SER A 95 0.82 -14.12 9.80
C SER A 95 -0.10 -13.15 9.07
N VAL A 96 -1.23 -13.64 8.58
CA VAL A 96 -2.25 -12.81 7.93
C VAL A 96 -2.92 -11.94 8.98
N ILE A 97 -3.01 -10.63 8.71
CA ILE A 97 -3.72 -9.68 9.58
C ILE A 97 -5.19 -9.69 9.14
N GLU A 98 -6.11 -10.05 10.03
CA GLU A 98 -7.55 -9.98 9.72
C GLU A 98 -8.01 -8.54 9.46
N ILE A 99 -8.84 -8.39 8.42
CA ILE A 99 -8.96 -7.15 7.62
C ILE A 99 -10.24 -6.35 7.95
N GLU A 100 -11.05 -6.73 8.94
CA GLU A 100 -12.35 -6.06 9.18
C GLU A 100 -12.24 -4.54 9.32
N ASP A 101 -11.29 -4.05 10.12
CA ASP A 101 -11.03 -2.61 10.22
C ASP A 101 -10.20 -2.05 9.04
N PHE A 102 -9.41 -2.91 8.42
CA PHE A 102 -8.45 -2.53 7.38
C PHE A 102 -9.17 -2.21 6.06
N GLY A 103 -10.32 -2.83 5.78
CA GLY A 103 -11.12 -2.52 4.57
C GLY A 103 -11.60 -1.07 4.50
N ARG A 104 -12.04 -0.47 5.63
CA ARG A 104 -12.50 0.93 5.67
C ARG A 104 -11.33 1.91 5.50
N ILE A 105 -10.25 1.67 6.22
CA ILE A 105 -9.01 2.44 6.09
C ILE A 105 -8.52 2.33 4.64
N ALA A 106 -8.59 1.14 4.07
CA ALA A 106 -8.10 0.90 2.72
C ALA A 106 -8.90 1.64 1.66
N ALA A 107 -10.23 1.64 1.76
CA ALA A 107 -11.09 2.40 0.85
C ALA A 107 -10.81 3.91 0.93
N GLN A 108 -10.66 4.46 2.14
CA GLN A 108 -10.39 5.90 2.33
C GLN A 108 -9.01 6.28 1.81
N THR A 109 -7.98 5.51 2.17
CA THR A 109 -6.60 5.72 1.72
C THR A 109 -6.51 5.61 0.21
N ALA A 110 -7.15 4.60 -0.40
CA ALA A 110 -7.12 4.44 -1.85
C ALA A 110 -7.77 5.62 -2.56
N LYS A 111 -8.94 6.10 -2.10
CA LYS A 111 -9.57 7.31 -2.64
C LYS A 111 -8.64 8.53 -2.57
N GLN A 112 -7.94 8.70 -1.45
CA GLN A 112 -7.01 9.82 -1.27
C GLN A 112 -5.81 9.72 -2.23
N VAL A 113 -5.20 8.54 -2.35
CA VAL A 113 -4.07 8.32 -3.25
C VAL A 113 -4.47 8.51 -4.71
N ILE A 114 -5.62 8.00 -5.10
CA ILE A 114 -6.17 8.20 -6.45
C ILE A 114 -6.31 9.70 -6.74
N PHE A 115 -6.91 10.46 -5.83
CA PHE A 115 -7.07 11.91 -6.00
C PHE A 115 -5.71 12.64 -6.10
N GLN A 116 -4.71 12.21 -5.32
CA GLN A 116 -3.35 12.73 -5.42
C GLN A 116 -2.74 12.45 -6.79
N LYS A 117 -2.85 11.22 -7.29
CA LYS A 117 -2.31 10.83 -8.61
C LYS A 117 -2.97 11.59 -9.75
N VAL A 118 -4.28 11.82 -9.68
CA VAL A 118 -4.99 12.67 -10.66
C VAL A 118 -4.44 14.08 -10.65
N ARG A 119 -4.28 14.68 -9.46
CA ARG A 119 -3.76 16.04 -9.32
C ARG A 119 -2.32 16.16 -9.81
N GLU A 120 -1.47 15.16 -9.53
CA GLU A 120 -0.11 15.08 -10.04
C GLU A 120 -0.09 15.05 -11.57
N ALA A 121 -0.91 14.21 -12.19
CA ALA A 121 -1.01 14.12 -13.65
C ALA A 121 -1.51 15.44 -14.28
N GLU A 122 -2.49 16.10 -13.67
CA GLU A 122 -2.95 17.43 -14.11
C GLU A 122 -1.86 18.49 -13.97
N TRP A 123 -1.13 18.47 -12.85
CA TRP A 123 -0.02 19.38 -12.62
C TRP A 123 1.10 19.19 -13.63
N GLU A 124 1.43 17.95 -14.01
CA GLU A 124 2.42 17.67 -15.06
C GLU A 124 2.02 18.26 -16.41
N VAL A 125 0.73 18.24 -16.77
CA VAL A 125 0.23 18.85 -18.01
C VAL A 125 0.41 20.36 -17.95
N VAL A 126 -0.04 20.99 -16.87
CA VAL A 126 0.09 22.44 -16.65
C VAL A 126 1.57 22.84 -16.67
N GLN A 127 2.42 22.13 -15.93
CA GLN A 127 3.86 22.40 -15.89
C GLN A 127 4.46 22.32 -17.30
N ARG A 128 4.14 21.29 -18.10
CA ARG A 128 4.61 21.20 -19.49
C ARG A 128 4.18 22.40 -20.33
N GLU A 129 2.94 22.86 -20.18
CA GLU A 129 2.41 24.03 -20.90
C GLU A 129 3.15 25.32 -20.50
N TYR A 130 3.38 25.55 -19.20
CA TYR A 130 4.07 26.74 -18.72
C TYR A 130 5.59 26.70 -18.93
N SER A 131 6.22 25.52 -18.90
CA SER A 131 7.64 25.38 -19.24
C SER A 131 7.94 25.80 -20.68
N ALA A 132 7.00 25.60 -21.61
CA ALA A 132 7.13 26.08 -22.99
C ALA A 132 7.04 27.62 -23.12
N ARG A 133 6.54 28.30 -22.08
CA ARG A 133 6.34 29.76 -22.04
C ARG A 133 7.37 30.48 -21.17
N GLN A 134 8.47 29.80 -20.85
CA GLN A 134 9.54 30.37 -20.04
C GLN A 134 10.21 31.54 -20.80
N GLY A 135 10.06 32.75 -20.28
CA GLY A 135 10.56 33.98 -20.90
C GLY A 135 9.46 34.91 -21.45
N ASP A 136 8.22 34.45 -21.48
CA ASP A 136 7.08 35.28 -21.88
C ASP A 136 6.73 36.32 -20.79
N LEU A 137 6.48 37.56 -21.19
CA LEU A 137 5.86 38.57 -20.34
C LEU A 137 4.36 38.26 -20.21
N VAL A 138 3.92 37.93 -19.00
CA VAL A 138 2.53 37.67 -18.66
C VAL A 138 1.99 38.75 -17.75
N ASN A 139 0.72 39.13 -17.96
CA ASN A 139 0.03 40.11 -17.13
C ASN A 139 -0.89 39.36 -16.15
N GLY A 140 -0.72 39.59 -14.85
CA GLY A 140 -1.57 39.03 -13.78
C GLY A 140 -2.56 40.09 -13.26
N ILE A 141 -3.70 39.64 -12.73
CA ILE A 141 -4.68 40.48 -12.03
C ILE A 141 -4.41 40.43 -10.53
#